data_AF-A0A2T0MGC4-F1
#
_entry.id   AF-A0A2T0MGC4-F1
#
_cell.length_a   1.000
_cell.length_b   1.000
_cell.length_c   1.000
_cell.angle_alpha   90.00
_cell.angle_beta   90.00
_cell.angle_gamma   90.00
#
_symmetry.space_group_name_H-M   'P 1'
#
loop_
_entity.id
_entity.type
_entity.pdbx_description
1 polymer ?
#
loop_
_entity_poly.entity_id
_entity_poly.type
_entity_poly.pdbx_seq_one_letter_code
_entity_poly.pdbx_strand_id
1 'polypeptide(L)'
;MDNELVPQPNWWKRNWKWVVPVGGCLTLIIICIVFFASLFFGVTKMMEDSQPYEYAFELINNDEQLTDVLGTPIEKVGMVQGNISWKNGKKEAQMVIPIEGSKDSGTLYIDAYGEGDTWNYREIRVEISDASVNLLD
;
A
#
# COMPACT_ATOMS: atom_id res chain seq x y z
N MET A 1 6.84 -53.85 -47.06
CA MET A 1 5.81 -53.68 -46.02
C MET A 1 6.23 -52.47 -45.25
N ASP A 2 5.64 -51.34 -45.63
CA ASP A 2 6.17 -50.02 -45.34
C ASP A 2 5.84 -49.65 -43.88
N ASN A 3 6.86 -49.31 -43.10
CA ASN A 3 6.68 -48.82 -41.74
C ASN A 3 6.11 -47.40 -41.82
N GLU A 4 4.79 -47.28 -41.76
CA GLU A 4 4.12 -45.99 -41.61
C GLU A 4 4.51 -45.35 -40.26
N LEU A 5 5.27 -44.26 -40.33
CA LEU A 5 5.50 -43.39 -39.18
C LEU A 5 4.18 -42.68 -38.85
N VAL A 6 3.40 -43.27 -37.95
CA VAL A 6 2.15 -42.67 -37.46
C VAL A 6 2.46 -41.28 -36.90
N PRO A 7 1.94 -40.18 -37.48
CA PRO A 7 2.25 -38.83 -37.04
C PRO A 7 1.71 -38.64 -35.63
N GLN A 8 2.63 -38.39 -34.68
CA GLN A 8 2.27 -38.14 -33.29
C GLN A 8 1.45 -36.84 -33.20
N PRO A 9 0.28 -36.85 -32.53
CA PRO A 9 -0.52 -35.65 -32.39
C PRO A 9 0.28 -34.56 -31.66
N ASN A 10 0.23 -33.33 -32.20
CA ASN A 10 0.84 -32.15 -31.60
C ASN A 10 0.40 -32.01 -30.12
N TRP A 11 1.32 -31.58 -29.24
CA TRP A 11 1.12 -31.44 -27.79
C TRP A 11 -0.19 -30.75 -27.44
N TRP A 12 -0.55 -29.74 -28.23
CA TRP A 12 -1.78 -28.98 -28.11
C TRP A 12 -3.05 -29.85 -28.24
N LYS A 13 -3.13 -30.74 -29.24
CA LYS A 13 -4.28 -31.67 -29.41
C LYS A 13 -4.42 -32.67 -28.26
N ARG A 14 -3.30 -33.05 -27.62
CA ARG A 14 -3.28 -34.02 -26.53
C ARG A 14 -3.70 -33.40 -25.19
N ASN A 15 -3.31 -32.16 -24.94
CA ASN A 15 -3.52 -31.50 -23.64
C ASN A 15 -4.66 -30.47 -23.63
N TRP A 16 -5.25 -30.10 -24.77
CA TRP A 16 -6.35 -29.12 -24.86
C TRP A 16 -7.54 -29.44 -23.94
N LYS A 17 -7.85 -30.73 -23.77
CA LYS A 17 -8.93 -31.20 -22.89
C LYS A 17 -8.67 -30.92 -21.40
N TRP A 18 -7.41 -30.70 -21.00
CA TRP A 18 -7.02 -30.31 -19.65
C TRP A 18 -6.75 -28.80 -19.54
N VAL A 19 -6.13 -28.21 -20.57
CA VAL A 19 -5.81 -26.78 -20.61
C VAL A 19 -7.06 -25.90 -20.60
N VAL A 20 -8.15 -26.28 -21.27
CA VAL A 20 -9.36 -25.44 -21.31
C VAL A 20 -10.14 -25.47 -19.98
N PRO A 21 -10.40 -26.63 -19.33
CA PRO A 21 -11.12 -26.66 -18.06
C PRO A 21 -10.26 -26.20 -16.87
N VAL A 22 -8.98 -26.61 -16.82
CA VAL A 22 -8.06 -26.23 -15.73
C VAL A 22 -7.57 -24.80 -15.94
N GLY A 23 -7.23 -24.42 -17.18
CA GLY A 23 -6.82 -23.06 -17.51
C GLY A 23 -7.97 -22.07 -17.39
N GLY A 24 -9.21 -22.41 -17.75
CA GLY A 24 -10.33 -21.47 -17.62
C GLY A 24 -10.57 -21.00 -16.17
N CYS A 25 -10.75 -21.93 -15.23
CA CYS A 25 -10.99 -21.60 -13.83
C CYS A 25 -9.73 -21.00 -13.16
N LEU A 26 -8.55 -21.55 -13.44
CA LEU A 26 -7.29 -21.03 -12.91
C LEU A 26 -7.00 -19.61 -13.43
N THR A 27 -7.24 -19.34 -14.71
CA THR A 27 -7.08 -18.00 -15.29
C THR A 27 -8.05 -17.02 -14.66
N LEU A 28 -9.31 -17.39 -14.42
CA LEU A 28 -10.26 -16.52 -13.71
C LEU A 28 -9.80 -16.22 -12.28
N ILE A 29 -9.31 -17.22 -11.54
CA ILE A 29 -8.75 -17.04 -10.20
C ILE A 29 -7.55 -16.08 -10.24
N ILE A 30 -6.63 -16.27 -11.18
CA ILE A 30 -5.46 -15.38 -11.35
C ILE A 30 -5.91 -13.96 -11.66
N ILE A 31 -6.87 -13.77 -12.58
CA ILE A 31 -7.41 -12.44 -12.91
C ILE A 31 -8.01 -11.79 -11.66
N CYS A 32 -8.80 -12.54 -10.88
CA CYS A 32 -9.37 -12.02 -9.63
C CYS A 32 -8.28 -11.60 -8.64
N ILE A 33 -7.26 -12.45 -8.41
CA ILE A 33 -6.16 -12.13 -7.49
C ILE A 33 -5.41 -10.87 -7.97
N VAL A 34 -5.05 -10.80 -9.25
CA VAL A 34 -4.34 -9.64 -9.81
C VAL A 34 -5.19 -8.37 -9.71
N PHE A 35 -6.50 -8.47 -9.95
CA PHE A 35 -7.42 -7.34 -9.84
C PHE A 35 -7.52 -6.81 -8.40
N PHE A 36 -7.71 -7.68 -7.41
CA PHE A 36 -7.77 -7.24 -6.01
C PHE A 36 -6.42 -6.74 -5.50
N ALA A 37 -5.31 -7.39 -5.89
CA ALA A 37 -3.98 -6.91 -5.57
C ALA A 37 -3.72 -5.53 -6.17
N SER A 38 -4.06 -5.31 -7.44
CA SER A 38 -3.83 -4.01 -8.09
C SER A 38 -4.67 -2.90 -7.47
N LEU A 39 -5.92 -3.16 -7.09
CA LEU A 39 -6.74 -2.21 -6.34
C LEU A 39 -6.11 -1.88 -4.99
N PHE A 40 -5.69 -2.90 -4.24
CA PHE A 40 -5.10 -2.72 -2.92
C PHE A 40 -3.80 -1.91 -2.98
N PHE A 41 -2.83 -2.31 -3.81
CA PHE A 41 -1.57 -1.59 -3.98
C PHE A 41 -1.77 -0.21 -4.63
N GLY A 42 -2.76 -0.06 -5.50
CA GLY A 42 -3.08 1.22 -6.13
C GLY A 42 -3.56 2.26 -5.12
N VAL A 43 -4.47 1.88 -4.21
CA VAL A 43 -4.95 2.78 -3.15
C VAL A 43 -3.83 3.14 -2.19
N THR A 44 -3.06 2.16 -1.72
CA THR A 44 -1.92 2.42 -0.82
C THR A 44 -0.91 3.37 -1.44
N LYS A 45 -0.55 3.16 -2.70
CA LYS A 45 0.37 4.06 -3.41
C LYS A 45 -0.19 5.48 -3.53
N MET A 46 -1.47 5.62 -3.82
CA MET A 46 -2.13 6.93 -3.91
C MET A 46 -2.11 7.69 -2.57
N MET A 47 -2.15 6.96 -1.44
CA MET A 47 -2.00 7.56 -0.11
C MET A 47 -0.56 7.98 0.17
N GLU A 48 0.42 7.15 -0.21
CA GLU A 48 1.86 7.45 -0.05
C GLU A 48 2.32 8.62 -0.92
N ASP A 49 1.77 8.76 -2.13
CA ASP A 49 2.04 9.88 -3.04
C ASP A 49 1.27 11.17 -2.63
N SER A 50 0.57 11.18 -1.49
CA SER A 50 -0.23 12.33 -1.04
C SER A 50 0.61 13.33 -0.24
N GLN A 51 0.36 14.63 -0.45
CA GLN A 51 1.07 15.69 0.29
C GLN A 51 0.98 15.53 1.82
N PRO A 52 -0.16 15.14 2.44
CA PRO A 52 -0.21 14.90 3.87
C PRO A 52 0.73 13.80 4.35
N TYR A 53 0.97 12.76 3.54
CA TYR A 53 1.93 11.71 3.84
C TYR A 53 3.35 12.25 3.80
N GLU A 54 3.74 12.89 2.70
CA GLU A 54 5.10 13.42 2.53
C GLU A 54 5.45 14.44 3.64
N TYR A 55 4.54 15.35 3.94
CA TYR A 55 4.73 16.36 4.96
C TYR A 55 4.85 15.76 6.37
N ALA A 56 4.05 14.76 6.71
CA ALA A 56 4.15 14.09 7.99
C ALA A 56 5.50 13.34 8.13
N PHE A 57 5.97 12.69 7.07
CA PHE A 57 7.28 12.01 7.08
C PHE A 57 8.45 13.00 7.17
N GLU A 58 8.34 14.17 6.55
CA GLU A 58 9.30 15.25 6.71
C GLU A 58 9.33 15.75 8.16
N LEU A 59 8.18 15.97 8.79
CA LEU A 59 8.10 16.42 10.17
C LEU A 59 8.73 15.42 11.15
N ILE A 60 8.34 14.15 11.10
CA ILE A 60 8.85 13.15 12.06
C ILE A 60 10.34 12.89 11.91
N ASN A 61 10.90 12.95 10.68
CA ASN A 61 12.33 12.74 10.45
C ASN A 61 13.20 13.94 10.82
N ASN A 62 12.60 15.13 10.96
CA ASN A 62 13.30 16.34 11.42
C ASN A 62 13.09 16.62 12.92
N ASP A 63 12.26 15.85 13.61
CA ASP A 63 12.03 15.99 15.04
C ASP A 63 13.12 15.29 15.86
N GLU A 64 13.88 16.05 16.64
CA GLU A 64 14.99 15.51 17.46
C GLU A 64 14.49 14.50 18.51
N GLN A 65 13.33 14.72 19.12
CA GLN A 65 12.82 13.81 20.15
C GLN A 65 12.43 12.46 19.55
N LEU A 66 11.73 12.47 18.41
CA LEU A 66 11.33 11.24 17.73
C LEU A 66 12.53 10.49 17.17
N THR A 67 13.47 11.19 16.55
CA THR A 67 14.68 10.55 16.01
C THR A 67 15.61 10.01 17.10
N ASP A 68 15.60 10.60 18.30
CA ASP A 68 16.30 10.06 19.47
C ASP A 68 15.64 8.78 19.99
N VAL A 69 14.31 8.70 20.01
CA VAL A 69 13.56 7.56 20.54
C VAL A 69 13.46 6.41 19.52
N LEU A 70 12.97 6.68 18.31
CA LEU A 70 12.76 5.67 17.25
C LEU A 70 14.03 5.35 16.48
N GLY A 71 15.01 6.27 16.44
CA GLY A 71 16.18 6.17 15.59
C GLY A 71 15.96 6.76 14.19
N THR A 72 17.00 6.73 13.37
CA THR A 72 16.98 7.25 12.00
C THR A 72 17.43 6.19 10.98
N PRO A 73 16.92 6.27 9.73
CA PRO A 73 15.73 7.03 9.31
C PRO A 73 14.44 6.44 9.89
N ILE A 74 13.39 7.26 10.04
CA ILE A 74 12.05 6.78 10.40
C ILE A 74 11.28 6.50 9.10
N GLU A 75 10.98 5.23 8.87
CA GLU A 75 10.36 4.74 7.64
C GLU A 75 9.02 4.06 7.90
N LYS A 76 8.17 4.01 6.87
CA LYS A 76 6.92 3.22 6.92
C LYS A 76 7.24 1.74 6.92
N VAL A 77 6.56 1.00 7.80
CA VAL A 77 6.51 -0.46 7.76
C VAL A 77 5.09 -0.97 7.60
N GLY A 78 4.95 -2.10 6.90
CA GLY A 78 3.63 -2.66 6.61
C GLY A 78 2.78 -1.77 5.71
N MET A 79 1.49 -1.66 6.04
CA MET A 79 0.48 -1.06 5.18
C MET A 79 -0.04 0.25 5.76
N VAL A 80 -0.16 1.28 4.91
CA VAL A 80 -0.94 2.48 5.22
C VAL A 80 -2.41 2.10 5.29
N GLN A 81 -3.05 2.43 6.40
CA GLN A 81 -4.49 2.26 6.60
C GLN A 81 -5.18 3.62 6.60
N GLY A 82 -6.45 3.63 6.18
CA GLY A 82 -7.27 4.83 6.23
C GLY A 82 -7.87 5.16 4.88
N ASN A 83 -8.15 6.44 4.67
CA ASN A 83 -8.82 6.91 3.46
C ASN A 83 -8.40 8.33 3.11
N ILE A 84 -8.47 8.63 1.82
CA ILE A 84 -8.38 9.98 1.30
C ILE A 84 -9.59 10.20 0.38
N SER A 85 -10.28 11.31 0.55
CA SER A 85 -11.53 11.58 -0.16
C SER A 85 -11.57 13.01 -0.70
N TRP A 86 -12.18 13.15 -1.87
CA TRP A 86 -12.47 14.44 -2.50
C TRP A 86 -13.97 14.54 -2.76
N LYS A 87 -14.61 15.53 -2.15
CA LYS A 87 -16.06 15.76 -2.28
C LYS A 87 -16.33 17.25 -2.39
N ASN A 88 -16.97 17.66 -3.48
CA ASN A 88 -17.42 19.04 -3.69
C ASN A 88 -16.30 20.10 -3.49
N GLY A 89 -15.10 19.84 -4.02
CA GLY A 89 -13.94 20.73 -3.90
C GLY A 89 -13.19 20.64 -2.56
N LYS A 90 -13.75 19.94 -1.57
CA LYS A 90 -13.10 19.65 -0.28
C LYS A 90 -12.35 18.34 -0.36
N LYS A 91 -11.21 18.28 0.33
CA LYS A 91 -10.38 17.09 0.47
C LYS A 91 -10.17 16.78 1.95
N GLU A 92 -10.18 15.49 2.28
CA GLU A 92 -9.93 14.98 3.63
C GLU A 92 -9.03 13.74 3.53
N ALA A 93 -8.08 13.60 4.45
CA ALA A 93 -7.18 12.46 4.54
C ALA A 93 -7.08 12.02 6.00
N GLN A 94 -7.36 10.76 6.25
CA GLN A 94 -7.15 10.12 7.55
C GLN A 94 -6.29 8.89 7.33
N MET A 95 -5.11 8.87 7.94
CA MET A 95 -4.13 7.81 7.73
C MET A 95 -3.57 7.31 9.06
N VAL A 96 -3.38 5.99 9.13
CA VAL A 96 -2.71 5.28 10.21
C VAL A 96 -1.59 4.48 9.59
N ILE A 97 -0.36 4.78 9.98
CA ILE A 97 0.85 4.33 9.30
C ILE A 97 1.76 3.71 10.34
N PRO A 98 1.98 2.38 10.32
CA PRO A 98 3.03 1.79 11.13
C PRO A 98 4.38 2.30 10.65
N ILE A 99 5.23 2.74 11.58
CA ILE A 99 6.55 3.29 11.31
C ILE A 99 7.61 2.57 12.16
N GLU A 100 8.82 2.49 11.62
CA GLU A 100 9.97 1.88 12.29
C GLU A 100 11.20 2.75 12.06
N GLY A 101 11.98 2.94 13.11
CA GLY A 101 13.35 3.44 13.02
C GLY A 101 14.33 2.39 13.50
N SER A 102 15.62 2.73 13.51
CA SER A 102 16.69 1.78 13.88
C SER A 102 16.70 1.34 15.35
N LYS A 103 15.93 2.00 16.22
CA LYS A 103 15.88 1.71 17.67
C LYS A 103 14.54 1.11 18.10
N ASP A 104 13.43 1.62 17.58
CA ASP A 104 12.08 1.21 17.99
C ASP A 104 11.03 1.50 16.89
N SER A 105 9.79 1.11 17.13
CA SER A 105 8.65 1.22 16.23
C SER A 105 7.50 2.01 16.85
N GLY A 106 6.64 2.56 16.00
CA GLY A 106 5.49 3.32 16.41
C GLY A 106 4.38 3.33 15.36
N THR A 107 3.33 4.09 15.65
CA THR A 107 2.22 4.33 14.74
C THR A 107 2.03 5.83 14.54
N LEU A 108 2.09 6.27 13.29
CA LEU A 108 1.82 7.63 12.87
C LEU A 108 0.34 7.78 12.50
N TYR A 109 -0.32 8.73 13.12
CA TYR A 109 -1.69 9.14 12.84
C TYR A 109 -1.69 10.50 12.16
N ILE A 110 -2.46 10.62 11.07
CA ILE A 110 -2.61 11.85 10.29
C ILE A 110 -4.10 12.11 10.08
N ASP A 111 -4.58 13.29 10.47
CA ASP A 111 -5.89 13.84 10.08
C ASP A 111 -5.67 15.19 9.40
N ALA A 112 -5.97 15.26 8.10
CA ALA A 112 -5.78 16.44 7.28
C ALA A 112 -7.05 16.77 6.47
N TYR A 113 -7.24 18.05 6.18
CA TYR A 113 -8.36 18.56 5.40
C TYR A 113 -7.92 19.74 4.54
N GLY A 114 -8.68 20.04 3.50
CA GLY A 114 -8.35 21.14 2.60
C GLY A 114 -9.45 21.48 1.62
N GLU A 115 -9.20 22.53 0.85
CA GLU A 115 -10.04 22.97 -0.26
C GLU A 115 -9.13 23.42 -1.39
N GLY A 116 -9.42 22.97 -2.62
CA GLY A 116 -8.52 23.16 -3.76
C GLY A 116 -7.13 22.55 -3.53
N ASP A 117 -6.08 23.35 -3.73
CA ASP A 117 -4.69 22.88 -3.68
C ASP A 117 -4.09 22.90 -2.27
N THR A 118 -4.71 23.59 -1.31
CA THR A 118 -4.14 23.74 0.04
C THR A 118 -4.57 22.63 1.00
N TRP A 119 -3.62 22.11 1.77
CA TRP A 119 -3.85 21.16 2.88
C TRP A 119 -3.65 21.86 4.23
N ASN A 120 -4.45 21.47 5.21
CA ASN A 120 -4.37 21.83 6.61
C ASN A 120 -4.41 20.55 7.45
N TYR A 121 -3.87 20.59 8.66
CA TYR A 121 -3.71 19.42 9.51
C TYR A 121 -4.44 19.63 10.83
N ARG A 122 -5.30 18.68 11.19
CA ARG A 122 -5.93 18.61 12.52
C ARG A 122 -5.04 17.86 13.49
N GLU A 123 -4.40 16.80 13.00
CA GLU A 123 -3.56 15.92 13.82
C GLU A 123 -2.41 15.38 12.97
N ILE A 124 -1.20 15.43 13.55
CA ILE A 124 -0.05 14.60 13.19
C ILE A 124 0.53 14.12 14.52
N ARG A 125 0.32 12.85 14.85
CA ARG A 125 0.67 12.28 16.16
C ARG A 125 1.41 10.97 15.96
N VAL A 126 2.48 10.77 16.74
CA VAL A 126 3.20 9.51 16.80
C VAL A 126 2.93 8.83 18.14
N GLU A 127 2.52 7.58 18.08
CA GLU A 127 2.33 6.71 19.24
C GLU A 127 3.40 5.62 19.22
N ILE A 128 4.31 5.68 20.18
CA ILE A 128 5.34 4.69 20.40
C ILE A 128 4.79 3.73 21.46
N SER A 129 5.14 2.45 21.36
CA SER A 129 4.49 1.37 22.11
C SER A 129 4.51 1.54 23.65
N ASP A 130 5.29 2.48 24.19
CA ASP A 130 5.27 2.92 25.60
C ASP A 130 5.20 4.46 25.83
N ALA A 131 4.98 5.30 24.80
CA ALA A 131 4.80 6.76 24.95
C ALA A 131 4.10 7.43 23.74
N SER A 132 3.13 8.31 23.98
CA SER A 132 2.49 9.14 22.94
C SER A 132 3.10 10.55 22.89
N VAL A 133 3.50 11.04 21.71
CA VAL A 133 4.05 12.40 21.49
C VAL A 133 3.16 13.16 20.49
N ASN A 134 2.67 14.36 20.86
CA ASN A 134 1.91 15.25 19.98
C ASN A 134 2.86 16.28 19.36
N LEU A 135 2.85 16.42 18.03
CA LEU A 135 3.81 17.27 17.29
C LEU A 135 3.25 18.65 16.89
N LEU A 136 1.99 18.94 17.23
CA LEU A 136 1.32 20.18 16.85
C LEU A 136 1.16 21.18 18.01
N ASP A 137 1.75 20.89 19.17
CA ASP A 137 1.77 21.77 20.36
C ASP A 137 3.12 22.49 20.53
#